data_AF-A0A521QAP2-F1
#
_entry.id   AF-A0A521QAP2-F1
#
_cell.length_a   1.000
_cell.length_b   1.000
_cell.length_c   1.000
_cell.angle_alpha   90.00
_cell.angle_beta   90.00
_cell.angle_gamma   90.00
#
_symmetry.space_group_name_H-M   'P 1'
#
loop_
_entity.id
_entity.type
_entity.pdbx_description
1 polymer ?
#
loop_
_entity_poly.entity_id
_entity_poly.type
_entity_poly.pdbx_seq_one_letter_code
_entity_poly.pdbx_strand_id
1 'polypeptide(L)'
;MNTISPATTERRENHRVREVFIQACELLVPVVAGNDQVKTVSNFAMAHMLQEHFPGLSSAEAHIVIATVEKVHREERLHALLNKKG
;
A
#
# COMPACT_ATOMS: atom_id res chain seq x y z
N MET A 1 0.73 28.89 23.62
CA MET A 1 0.03 28.46 22.39
C MET A 1 1.04 27.69 21.54
N ASN A 2 1.01 26.36 21.58
CA ASN A 2 1.93 25.53 20.81
C ASN A 2 1.37 25.34 19.40
N THR A 3 2.07 25.87 18.41
CA THR A 3 1.84 25.64 16.99
C THR A 3 2.25 24.20 16.64
N ILE A 4 1.32 23.27 16.80
CA ILE A 4 1.48 21.90 16.30
C ILE A 4 1.50 22.01 14.77
N SER A 5 2.69 21.91 14.18
CA SER A 5 2.85 21.88 12.73
C SER A 5 2.11 20.63 12.18
N PRO A 6 1.19 20.78 11.22
CA PRO A 6 0.40 19.67 10.67
C PRO A 6 1.26 18.55 10.07
N ALA A 7 2.48 18.88 9.64
CA ALA A 7 3.45 17.91 9.10
C ALA A 7 3.97 16.87 10.12
N THR A 8 3.81 17.12 11.43
CA THR A 8 4.28 16.17 12.46
C THR A 8 3.25 15.08 12.79
N THR A 9 1.96 15.40 12.65
CA THR A 9 0.86 14.45 12.89
C THR A 9 0.78 13.44 11.75
N GLU A 10 0.81 13.89 10.49
CA GLU A 10 0.82 13.02 9.30
C GLU A 10 1.99 12.02 9.28
N ARG A 11 3.17 12.44 9.79
CA ARG A 11 4.36 11.56 9.84
C ARG A 11 4.21 10.41 10.83
N ARG A 12 3.48 10.62 11.92
CA ARG A 12 3.21 9.58 12.92
C ARG A 12 2.02 8.71 12.55
N GLU A 13 0.98 9.30 11.96
CA GLU A 13 -0.23 8.58 11.53
C GLU A 13 0.09 7.54 10.45
N ASN A 14 0.99 7.84 9.53
CA ASN A 14 1.36 6.91 8.46
C ASN A 14 2.48 5.91 8.81
N HIS A 15 2.93 5.85 10.08
CA HIS A 15 3.98 4.89 10.48
C HIS A 15 3.52 3.45 10.28
N ARG A 16 2.26 3.18 10.65
CA ARG A 16 1.62 1.88 10.50
C ARG A 16 1.54 1.46 9.04
N VAL A 17 1.23 2.41 8.15
CA VAL A 17 1.20 2.19 6.70
C VAL A 17 2.56 1.71 6.21
N ARG A 18 3.68 2.29 6.68
CA ARG A 18 5.04 1.86 6.29
C ARG A 18 5.37 0.44 6.75
N GLU A 19 4.91 0.05 7.93
CA GLU A 19 5.13 -1.30 8.47
C GLU A 19 4.41 -2.37 7.63
N VAL A 20 3.18 -2.08 7.24
CA VAL A 20 2.38 -3.00 6.40
C VAL A 20 2.69 -2.86 4.92
N PHE A 21 3.33 -1.76 4.49
CA PHE A 21 3.52 -1.44 3.06
C PHE A 21 4.23 -2.55 2.31
N ILE A 22 5.31 -3.12 2.86
CA ILE A 22 6.04 -4.18 2.15
C ILE A 22 5.20 -5.47 2.04
N GLN A 23 4.46 -5.82 3.09
CA GLN A 23 3.58 -6.99 3.06
C GLN A 23 2.38 -6.77 2.14
N ALA A 24 1.86 -5.54 2.10
CA ALA A 24 0.81 -5.13 1.17
C ALA A 24 1.30 -5.14 -0.28
N CYS A 25 2.55 -4.72 -0.54
CA CYS A 25 3.19 -4.91 -1.84
C CYS A 25 3.19 -6.38 -2.22
N GLU A 26 3.68 -7.28 -1.36
CA GLU A 26 3.70 -8.73 -1.64
C GLU A 26 2.32 -9.29 -1.98
N LEU A 27 1.28 -8.87 -1.25
CA LEU A 27 -0.10 -9.29 -1.49
C LEU A 27 -0.66 -8.75 -2.82
N LEU A 28 -0.34 -7.50 -3.15
CA LEU A 28 -0.88 -6.80 -4.32
C LEU A 28 -0.06 -7.03 -5.60
N VAL A 29 1.21 -7.44 -5.50
CA VAL A 29 2.07 -7.76 -6.66
C VAL A 29 1.38 -8.67 -7.68
N PRO A 30 0.81 -9.84 -7.32
CA PRO A 30 0.18 -10.72 -8.31
C PRO A 30 -1.06 -10.09 -8.98
N VAL A 31 -1.69 -9.12 -8.31
CA VAL A 31 -2.87 -8.39 -8.80
C VAL A 31 -2.46 -7.23 -9.73
N VAL A 32 -1.42 -6.48 -9.33
CA VAL A 32 -0.94 -5.27 -10.01
C VAL A 32 0.02 -5.61 -11.16
N ALA A 33 0.84 -6.67 -11.01
CA ALA A 33 1.81 -7.11 -12.02
C ALA A 33 1.21 -7.89 -13.19
N GLY A 34 -0.12 -7.88 -13.33
CA GLY A 34 -0.80 -8.39 -14.51
C GLY A 34 -0.54 -9.87 -14.74
N ASN A 35 -0.89 -10.72 -13.77
CA ASN A 35 -1.12 -12.11 -14.12
C ASN A 35 -2.34 -12.12 -15.07
N ASP A 36 -2.20 -12.60 -16.30
CA ASP A 36 -3.20 -12.45 -17.39
C ASP A 36 -4.61 -13.00 -17.05
N GLN A 37 -4.72 -13.78 -15.96
CA GLN A 37 -5.96 -14.32 -15.40
C GLN A 37 -6.70 -13.34 -14.45
N VAL A 38 -6.00 -12.34 -13.90
CA VAL A 38 -6.49 -11.39 -12.89
C VAL A 38 -6.72 -10.02 -13.54
N LYS A 39 -7.28 -10.01 -14.75
CA LYS A 39 -7.67 -8.76 -15.40
C LYS A 39 -8.74 -8.07 -14.54
N THR A 40 -8.34 -6.97 -13.91
CA THR A 40 -9.17 -5.97 -13.23
C THR A 40 -9.83 -6.42 -11.93
N VAL A 41 -9.03 -6.74 -10.90
CA VAL A 41 -9.50 -6.55 -9.51
C VAL A 41 -9.66 -5.05 -9.28
N SER A 42 -10.85 -4.62 -8.86
CA SER A 42 -11.13 -3.20 -8.62
C SER A 42 -10.36 -2.68 -7.40
N ASN A 43 -10.14 -1.36 -7.33
CA ASN A 43 -9.54 -0.72 -6.15
C ASN A 43 -10.34 -1.03 -4.87
N PHE A 44 -11.65 -1.18 -4.98
CA PHE A 44 -12.51 -1.59 -3.88
C PHE A 44 -12.17 -3.02 -3.39
N ALA A 45 -12.03 -3.98 -4.30
CA ALA A 45 -11.68 -5.35 -3.94
C ALA A 45 -10.26 -5.44 -3.37
N MET A 46 -9.30 -4.69 -3.94
CA MET A 46 -7.94 -4.60 -3.37
C MET A 46 -7.95 -3.98 -1.96
N ALA A 47 -8.76 -2.95 -1.73
CA ALA A 47 -8.89 -2.32 -0.42
C ALA A 47 -9.49 -3.28 0.60
N HIS A 48 -10.51 -4.05 0.20
CA HIS A 48 -11.11 -5.08 1.03
C HIS A 48 -10.08 -6.17 1.40
N MET A 49 -9.31 -6.67 0.43
CA MET A 49 -8.24 -7.64 0.68
C MET A 49 -7.19 -7.11 1.67
N LEU A 50 -6.81 -5.84 1.55
CA LEU A 50 -5.90 -5.21 2.50
C LEU A 50 -6.51 -5.09 3.89
N GLN A 51 -7.80 -4.80 4.00
CA GLN A 51 -8.50 -4.70 5.28
C GLN A 51 -8.71 -6.07 5.94
N GLU A 52 -8.92 -7.14 5.16
CA GLU A 52 -8.98 -8.51 5.67
C GLU A 52 -7.64 -8.96 6.24
N HIS A 53 -6.54 -8.64 5.55
CA HIS A 53 -5.19 -8.95 6.03
C HIS A 53 -4.70 -8.02 7.14
N PHE A 54 -5.13 -6.76 7.12
CA PHE A 54 -4.74 -5.73 8.07
C PHE A 54 -5.98 -5.01 8.59
N PRO A 55 -6.73 -5.60 9.56
CA PRO A 55 -7.98 -5.03 10.07
C PRO A 55 -7.83 -3.66 10.76
N GLY A 56 -6.59 -3.21 10.97
CA GLY A 56 -6.29 -1.87 11.48
C GLY A 56 -6.04 -0.80 10.42
N LEU A 57 -6.13 -1.14 9.12
CA LEU A 57 -6.06 -0.18 8.02
C LEU A 57 -7.44 0.46 7.81
N SER A 58 -7.48 1.78 7.86
CA SER A 58 -8.63 2.54 7.38
C SER A 58 -8.76 2.41 5.85
N SER A 59 -9.97 2.67 5.35
CA SER A 59 -10.21 2.70 3.90
C SER A 59 -9.31 3.71 3.19
N ALA A 60 -9.05 4.87 3.80
CA ALA A 60 -8.16 5.89 3.24
C ALA A 60 -6.71 5.37 3.14
N GLU A 61 -6.19 4.73 4.17
CA GLU A 61 -4.84 4.15 4.16
C GLU A 61 -4.72 3.02 3.13
N ALA A 62 -5.74 2.16 3.01
CA ALA A 62 -5.75 1.11 1.99
C ALA A 62 -5.67 1.68 0.57
N HIS A 63 -6.42 2.75 0.27
CA HIS A 63 -6.33 3.44 -1.02
C HIS A 63 -4.96 4.09 -1.26
N ILE A 64 -4.33 4.66 -0.22
CA ILE A 64 -2.97 5.21 -0.30
C ILE A 64 -1.97 4.10 -0.64
N VAL A 65 -2.09 2.94 0.00
CA VAL A 65 -1.24 1.76 -0.27
C VAL A 65 -1.40 1.31 -1.71
N ILE A 66 -2.65 1.10 -2.18
CA ILE A 66 -2.93 0.68 -3.56
C ILE A 66 -2.33 1.64 -4.57
N ALA A 67 -2.61 2.94 -4.45
CA ALA A 67 -2.09 3.95 -5.37
C ALA A 67 -0.55 3.99 -5.36
N THR A 68 0.05 3.80 -4.20
CA THR A 68 1.53 3.76 -4.06
C THR A 68 2.10 2.50 -4.71
N VAL A 69 1.49 1.33 -4.52
CA VAL A 69 1.91 0.07 -5.14
C VAL A 69 1.79 0.15 -6.66
N GLU A 70 0.68 0.65 -7.20
CA GLU A 70 0.49 0.84 -8.64
C GLU A 70 1.54 1.80 -9.23
N LYS A 71 1.81 2.90 -8.55
CA LYS A 71 2.83 3.87 -8.97
C LYS A 71 4.22 3.24 -8.99
N VAL A 72 4.58 2.54 -7.92
CA VAL A 72 5.88 1.87 -7.76
C VAL A 72 6.04 0.72 -8.76
N HIS A 73 4.96 0.01 -9.10
CA HIS A 73 4.94 -0.99 -10.15
C HIS A 73 5.20 -0.37 -11.53
N ARG A 74 4.51 0.74 -11.85
CA ARG A 74 4.70 1.48 -13.09
C ARG A 74 6.12 2.02 -13.26
N GLU A 75 6.77 2.37 -12.16
CA GLU A 75 8.17 2.79 -12.14
C GLU A 75 9.17 1.61 -12.23
N GLU A 76 8.70 0.37 -12.35
CA GLU A 76 9.51 -0.88 -12.29
C GLU A 76 10.30 -1.06 -10.98
N ARG A 77 9.98 -0.28 -9.95
CA ARG A 77 10.68 -0.27 -8.65
C ARG A 77 10.11 -1.26 -7.66
N LEU A 78 8.95 -1.85 -7.96
CA LEU A 78 8.30 -2.81 -7.08
C LEU A 78 9.18 -4.04 -6.83
N HIS A 79 9.75 -4.61 -7.90
CA HIS A 79 10.67 -5.74 -7.78
C HIS A 79 11.94 -5.38 -7.00
N ALA A 80 12.48 -4.18 -7.18
CA ALA A 80 13.65 -3.71 -6.42
C ALA A 80 13.37 -3.56 -4.92
N LEU A 81 12.16 -3.13 -4.55
CA LEU A 81 11.75 -3.01 -3.14
C LEU A 81 11.55 -4.37 -2.47
N LEU A 82 11.00 -5.34 -3.21
CA LEU A 82 10.79 -6.70 -2.71
C LEU A 82 12.10 -7.48 -2.61
N ASN A 83 13.00 -7.33 -3.59
CA ASN A 83 14.30 -7.99 -3.58
C ASN A 83 15.22 -7.47 -2.46
N LYS A 84 15.00 -6.25 -1.94
CA LYS A 84 15.78 -5.69 -0.82
C LYS A 84 15.41 -6.29 0.55
N LYS A 85 14.32 -7.06 0.62
CA LYS A 85 13.88 -7.78 1.84
C LYS A 85 14.52 -9.18 1.95
N GLY A 86 15.09 -9.72 0.87
CA GLY A 86 15.88 -10.96 0.88
C GLY A 86 17.35 -10.70 1.14
#